data_AF-A0A162PN98-F1
#
_entry.id   AF-A0A162PN98-F1
#
_cell.length_a   1.000
_cell.length_b   1.000
_cell.length_c   1.000
_cell.angle_alpha   90.00
_cell.angle_beta   90.00
_cell.angle_gamma   90.00
#
_symmetry.space_group_name_H-M   'P 1'
#
loop_
_entity.id
_entity.type
_entity.pdbx_description
1 polymer ?
#
loop_
_entity_poly.entity_id
_entity_poly.type
_entity_poly.pdbx_seq_one_letter_code
_entity_poly.pdbx_strand_id
1 'polypeptide(L)'
;LTFIPVFEQDEFGDEVVSVLKVHLHNQNNTGYGFTYAVHYFGEPDFELRNQVLAHQDFYLHDVPFANLNDAPSFHLDFTLLTPDKKKVPHYEASLKLKPKQLFLRIQQLQEKGEPTFSYQLFNDYPDYVEEEKMELGKLAAAGYKVYAAAQARQHLPPARTVVDLHIEKLTESWKSMSNAEILQYQVNEFEKYYDLALAHRQPMLTVIHGLGSGRLRDEIHGLLRLRKPVKSFVNQYDPRYGYGATEIYFQY
;
A
#
# COMPACT_ATOMS: atom_id res chain seq x y z
N LEU A 1 -8.32 12.97 -1.75
CA LEU A 1 -9.41 11.98 -1.94
C LEU A 1 -10.61 12.44 -1.16
N THR A 2 -11.73 12.64 -1.83
CA THR A 2 -12.94 13.24 -1.26
C THR A 2 -14.10 12.26 -1.36
N PHE A 3 -14.93 12.27 -0.33
CA PHE A 3 -16.07 11.39 -0.19
C PHE A 3 -17.33 12.24 -0.02
N ILE A 4 -18.35 11.90 -0.80
CA ILE A 4 -19.65 12.54 -0.78
C ILE A 4 -20.67 11.50 -0.33
N PRO A 5 -21.21 11.58 0.90
CA PRO A 5 -22.29 10.71 1.34
C PRO A 5 -23.57 11.02 0.58
N VAL A 6 -24.20 9.98 0.04
CA VAL A 6 -25.55 10.03 -0.53
C VAL A 6 -26.51 9.48 0.51
N PHE A 7 -27.49 10.29 0.88
CA PHE A 7 -28.49 9.96 1.88
C PHE A 7 -29.78 9.51 1.21
N GLU A 8 -30.40 8.48 1.78
CA GLU A 8 -31.70 7.94 1.36
C GLU A 8 -32.56 7.68 2.61
N GLN A 9 -33.88 7.66 2.44
CA GLN A 9 -34.78 7.25 3.50
C GLN A 9 -34.89 5.72 3.54
N ASP A 10 -34.73 5.14 4.71
CA ASP A 10 -34.96 3.72 4.92
C ASP A 10 -36.47 3.39 5.04
N GLU A 11 -36.77 2.11 5.29
CA GLU A 11 -38.15 1.61 5.45
C GLU A 11 -38.91 2.24 6.63
N PHE A 12 -38.20 2.89 7.56
CA PHE A 12 -38.74 3.56 8.74
C PHE A 12 -38.82 5.08 8.56
N GLY A 13 -38.33 5.60 7.43
CA GLY A 13 -38.27 7.04 7.13
C GLY A 13 -37.05 7.75 7.73
N ASP A 14 -36.10 7.00 8.27
CA ASP A 14 -34.86 7.55 8.82
C ASP A 14 -33.86 7.81 7.68
N GLU A 15 -33.14 8.94 7.76
CA GLU A 15 -32.14 9.31 6.76
C GLU A 15 -30.82 8.55 7.02
N VAL A 16 -30.46 7.66 6.10
CA VAL A 16 -29.27 6.81 6.18
C VAL A 16 -28.36 7.00 4.97
N VAL A 17 -27.07 6.77 5.13
CA VAL A 17 -26.12 6.81 4.00
C VAL A 17 -26.22 5.51 3.21
N SER A 18 -26.57 5.60 1.92
CA SER A 18 -26.63 4.44 1.03
C SER A 18 -25.28 4.19 0.34
N VAL A 19 -24.65 5.26 -0.15
CA VAL A 19 -23.44 5.21 -0.98
C VAL A 19 -22.49 6.35 -0.61
N LEU A 20 -21.18 6.11 -0.70
CA LEU A 20 -20.16 7.16 -0.75
C LEU A 20 -19.63 7.31 -2.17
N LYS A 21 -19.84 8.49 -2.77
CA LYS A 21 -19.19 8.83 -4.04
C LYS A 21 -17.76 9.24 -3.79
N VAL A 22 -16.80 8.60 -4.44
CA VAL A 22 -15.38 8.88 -4.26
C VAL A 22 -14.86 9.71 -5.42
N HIS A 23 -14.21 10.82 -5.10
CA HIS A 23 -13.60 11.72 -6.07
C HIS A 23 -12.12 11.95 -5.76
N LEU A 24 -11.30 12.00 -6.80
CA LEU A 24 -9.94 12.48 -6.75
C LEU A 24 -9.93 13.96 -7.13
N HIS A 25 -9.63 14.83 -6.17
CA HIS A 25 -9.46 16.26 -6.39
C HIS A 25 -7.99 16.59 -6.51
N ASN A 26 -7.59 17.19 -7.64
CA ASN A 26 -6.25 17.69 -7.84
C ASN A 26 -6.24 19.21 -7.73
N GLN A 27 -5.77 19.74 -6.60
CA GLN A 27 -5.63 21.18 -6.38
C GLN A 27 -4.25 21.72 -6.76
N ASN A 28 -3.38 20.86 -7.31
CA ASN A 28 -2.03 21.24 -7.69
C ASN A 28 -2.02 21.86 -9.09
N ASN A 29 -0.98 22.65 -9.36
CA ASN A 29 -0.71 23.23 -10.68
C ASN A 29 -0.22 22.20 -11.72
N THR A 30 -0.05 20.94 -11.31
CA THR A 30 0.49 19.86 -12.14
C THR A 30 -0.57 18.79 -12.32
N GLY A 31 -0.72 18.27 -13.55
CA GLY A 31 -1.56 17.12 -13.82
C GLY A 31 -0.82 15.80 -13.58
N TYR A 32 -1.57 14.77 -13.19
CA TYR A 32 -1.04 13.46 -12.84
C TYR A 32 -1.74 12.35 -13.61
N GLY A 33 -0.97 11.37 -14.08
CA GLY A 33 -1.52 10.05 -14.37
C GLY A 33 -1.71 9.31 -13.05
N PHE A 34 -2.75 8.50 -12.92
CA PHE A 34 -2.97 7.71 -11.72
C PHE A 34 -3.52 6.32 -12.03
N THR A 35 -3.15 5.35 -11.19
CA THR A 35 -3.84 4.07 -11.04
C THR A 35 -4.50 4.07 -9.67
N TYR A 36 -5.79 3.77 -9.61
CA TYR A 36 -6.59 3.69 -8.41
C TYR A 36 -7.07 2.25 -8.23
N ALA A 37 -6.95 1.74 -7.01
CA ALA A 37 -7.52 0.46 -6.64
C ALA A 37 -8.22 0.53 -5.30
N VAL A 38 -9.36 -0.15 -5.17
CA VAL A 38 -10.01 -0.40 -3.89
C VAL A 38 -9.91 -1.88 -3.58
N HIS A 39 -9.36 -2.17 -2.40
CA HIS A 39 -9.29 -3.55 -1.92
C HIS A 39 -10.22 -3.71 -0.73
N TYR A 40 -11.05 -4.76 -0.79
CA TYR A 40 -11.80 -5.29 0.34
C TYR A 40 -11.18 -6.61 0.72
N PHE A 41 -10.92 -6.82 2.01
CA PHE A 41 -10.19 -8.00 2.46
C PHE A 41 -8.90 -8.29 1.66
N GLY A 42 -8.25 -7.23 1.15
CA GLY A 42 -6.94 -7.30 0.52
C GLY A 42 -6.94 -7.77 -0.93
N GLU A 43 -8.09 -8.21 -1.44
CA GLU A 43 -8.27 -8.50 -2.85
C GLU A 43 -8.75 -7.24 -3.58
N PRO A 44 -8.23 -6.97 -4.78
CA PRO A 44 -8.71 -5.87 -5.60
C PRO A 44 -10.14 -6.15 -6.06
N ASP A 45 -11.05 -5.25 -5.72
CA ASP A 45 -12.46 -5.31 -6.14
C ASP A 45 -12.72 -4.36 -7.31
N PHE A 46 -12.09 -3.19 -7.26
CA PHE A 46 -12.18 -2.19 -8.31
C PHE A 46 -10.80 -1.63 -8.63
N GLU A 47 -10.48 -1.51 -9.92
CA GLU A 47 -9.29 -0.85 -10.41
C GLU A 47 -9.66 0.13 -11.54
N LEU A 48 -9.02 1.29 -11.54
CA LEU A 48 -9.18 2.32 -12.56
C LEU A 48 -7.85 2.99 -12.85
N ARG A 49 -7.47 3.06 -14.12
CA ARG A 49 -6.33 3.86 -14.57
C ARG A 49 -6.81 5.04 -15.39
N ASN A 50 -6.41 6.24 -15.01
CA ASN A 50 -6.74 7.45 -15.75
C ASN A 50 -5.73 8.57 -15.47
N GLN A 51 -6.09 9.80 -15.81
CA GLN A 51 -5.35 11.01 -15.48
C GLN A 51 -6.28 12.07 -14.89
N VAL A 52 -5.72 12.94 -14.07
CA VAL A 52 -6.38 14.13 -13.53
C VAL A 52 -5.51 15.34 -13.84
N LEU A 53 -6.06 16.32 -14.56
CA LEU A 53 -5.31 17.53 -14.90
C LEU A 53 -5.18 18.45 -13.68
N ALA A 54 -4.35 19.48 -13.79
CA ALA A 54 -4.23 20.51 -12.77
C ALA A 54 -5.59 21.17 -12.49
N HIS A 55 -5.90 21.41 -11.21
CA HIS A 55 -7.16 22.04 -10.76
C HIS A 55 -8.43 21.32 -11.24
N GLN A 56 -8.36 20.00 -11.44
CA GLN A 56 -9.50 19.19 -11.85
C GLN A 56 -9.87 18.13 -10.83
N ASP A 57 -11.14 17.77 -10.91
CA ASP A 57 -11.73 16.70 -10.12
C ASP A 57 -12.06 15.53 -11.04
N PHE A 58 -11.85 14.32 -10.54
CA PHE A 58 -12.12 13.09 -11.24
C PHE A 58 -13.01 12.20 -10.39
N TYR A 59 -14.18 11.82 -10.90
CA TYR A 59 -15.05 10.84 -10.27
C TYR A 59 -14.46 9.43 -10.42
N LEU A 60 -14.16 8.78 -9.29
CA LEU A 60 -13.55 7.45 -9.30
C LEU A 60 -14.61 6.36 -9.43
N HIS A 61 -15.45 6.20 -8.39
CA HIS A 61 -16.58 5.27 -8.38
C HIS A 61 -17.46 5.51 -7.13
N ASP A 62 -18.58 4.79 -7.08
CA ASP A 62 -19.49 4.72 -5.95
C ASP A 62 -19.15 3.52 -5.07
N VAL A 63 -18.97 3.76 -3.76
CA VAL A 63 -18.77 2.71 -2.75
C VAL A 63 -20.07 2.51 -1.98
N PRO A 64 -20.71 1.33 -2.03
CA PRO A 64 -21.84 1.03 -1.16
C PRO A 64 -21.44 1.21 0.31
N PHE A 65 -22.27 1.91 1.09
CA PHE A 65 -21.93 2.23 2.49
C PHE A 65 -21.76 0.94 3.32
N ALA A 66 -22.52 -0.11 3.01
CA ALA A 66 -22.39 -1.42 3.64
C ALA A 66 -20.97 -2.03 3.52
N ASN A 67 -20.28 -1.79 2.40
CA ASN A 67 -18.94 -2.34 2.14
C ASN A 67 -17.87 -1.69 3.04
N LEU A 68 -18.19 -0.61 3.75
CA LEU A 68 -17.26 0.04 4.68
C LEU A 68 -17.01 -0.80 5.93
N ASN A 69 -17.92 -1.72 6.27
CA ASN A 69 -17.75 -2.68 7.36
C ASN A 69 -16.49 -3.53 7.18
N ASP A 70 -16.09 -3.74 5.92
CA ASP A 70 -14.93 -4.55 5.53
C ASP A 70 -13.62 -3.76 5.53
N ALA A 71 -13.65 -2.53 6.05
CA ALA A 71 -12.52 -1.63 6.20
C ALA A 71 -11.70 -1.47 4.89
N PRO A 72 -12.31 -0.92 3.81
CA PRO A 72 -11.64 -0.80 2.53
C PRO A 72 -10.34 0.00 2.61
N SER A 73 -9.39 -0.44 1.79
CA SER A 73 -8.17 0.31 1.54
C SER A 73 -8.17 0.86 0.11
N PHE A 74 -8.07 2.18 0.01
CA PHE A 74 -7.99 2.94 -1.24
C PHE A 74 -6.53 3.18 -1.56
N HIS A 75 -6.05 2.69 -2.69
CA HIS A 75 -4.67 2.83 -3.15
C HIS A 75 -4.64 3.67 -4.41
N LEU A 76 -3.74 4.65 -4.45
CA LEU A 76 -3.48 5.49 -5.62
C LEU A 76 -1.99 5.51 -5.90
N ASP A 77 -1.60 5.20 -7.12
CA ASP A 77 -0.24 5.37 -7.62
C ASP A 77 -0.23 6.50 -8.65
N PHE A 78 0.53 7.57 -8.39
CA PHE A 78 0.59 8.79 -9.18
C PHE A 78 1.87 8.90 -10.00
N THR A 79 1.75 9.28 -11.26
CA THR A 79 2.86 9.60 -12.15
C THR A 79 2.73 11.02 -12.69
N LEU A 80 3.84 11.67 -12.98
CA LEU A 80 3.81 12.95 -13.69
C LEU A 80 3.42 12.71 -15.15
N LEU A 81 2.48 13.49 -15.68
CA LEU A 81 2.12 13.45 -17.11
C LEU A 81 3.31 13.81 -18.00
N THR A 82 4.19 14.68 -17.51
CA THR A 82 5.48 15.00 -18.13
C THR A 82 6.58 14.59 -17.15
N PRO A 83 7.40 13.57 -17.46
CA PRO A 83 8.46 13.12 -16.58
C PRO A 83 9.47 14.23 -16.23
N ASP A 84 9.84 14.33 -14.95
CA ASP A 84 10.91 15.22 -14.47
C ASP A 84 11.99 14.37 -13.79
N LYS A 85 13.24 14.54 -14.24
CA LYS A 85 14.40 13.81 -13.69
C LYS A 85 14.70 14.15 -12.22
N LYS A 86 14.22 15.30 -11.75
CA LYS A 86 14.37 15.73 -10.36
C LYS A 86 13.26 15.21 -9.46
N LYS A 87 12.25 14.54 -10.01
CA LYS A 87 11.10 13.99 -9.28
C LYS A 87 11.16 12.47 -9.28
N VAL A 88 10.50 11.85 -8.31
CA VAL A 88 10.34 10.40 -8.32
C VAL A 88 9.54 9.94 -9.56
N PRO A 89 9.75 8.74 -10.09
CA PRO A 89 9.04 8.27 -11.28
C PRO A 89 7.54 8.03 -11.04
N HIS A 90 7.17 7.60 -9.83
CA HIS A 90 5.80 7.41 -9.39
C HIS A 90 5.71 7.68 -7.87
N TYR A 91 4.50 7.89 -7.35
CA TYR A 91 4.24 8.18 -5.94
C TYR A 91 2.97 7.48 -5.49
N GLU A 92 3.10 6.53 -4.56
CA GLU A 92 1.98 5.80 -4.00
C GLU A 92 1.41 6.50 -2.75
N ALA A 93 0.10 6.63 -2.71
CA ALA A 93 -0.66 7.06 -1.54
C ALA A 93 -1.78 6.06 -1.25
N SER A 94 -2.02 5.77 0.03
CA SER A 94 -3.13 4.91 0.43
C SER A 94 -3.91 5.49 1.59
N LEU A 95 -5.19 5.16 1.64
CA LEU A 95 -6.11 5.55 2.70
C LEU A 95 -6.88 4.32 3.16
N LYS A 96 -6.78 3.99 4.45
CA LYS A 96 -7.64 3.02 5.11
C LYS A 96 -8.72 3.76 5.89
N LEU A 97 -9.99 3.47 5.64
CA LEU A 97 -11.09 4.04 6.41
C LEU A 97 -11.51 3.07 7.51
N LYS A 98 -11.37 3.49 8.77
CA LYS A 98 -11.88 2.72 9.91
C LYS A 98 -13.38 3.02 10.08
N PRO A 99 -14.25 2.00 10.16
CA PRO A 99 -15.71 2.19 10.21
C PRO A 99 -16.15 3.19 11.29
N LYS A 100 -15.62 3.05 12.52
CA LYS A 100 -15.96 3.92 13.64
C LYS A 100 -15.60 5.39 13.40
N GLN A 101 -14.44 5.65 12.81
CA GLN A 101 -13.98 7.02 12.53
C GLN A 101 -14.80 7.64 11.41
N LEU A 102 -15.16 6.85 10.42
CA LEU A 102 -15.98 7.27 9.29
C LEU A 102 -17.40 7.63 9.72
N PHE A 103 -18.03 6.80 10.56
CA PHE A 103 -19.36 7.08 11.12
C PHE A 103 -19.37 8.40 11.89
N LEU A 104 -18.41 8.60 12.80
CA LEU A 104 -18.27 9.86 13.53
C LEU A 104 -18.03 11.06 12.60
N ARG A 105 -17.29 10.86 11.50
CA ARG A 105 -17.02 11.92 10.53
C ARG A 105 -18.27 12.32 9.76
N ILE A 106 -19.12 11.37 9.39
CA ILE A 106 -20.40 11.62 8.70
C ILE A 106 -21.38 12.33 9.64
N GLN A 107 -21.46 11.91 10.91
CA GLN A 107 -22.29 12.60 11.90
C GLN A 107 -21.87 14.07 12.06
N GLN A 108 -20.56 14.34 12.18
CA GLN A 108 -20.05 15.72 12.26
C GLN A 108 -20.33 16.54 11.00
N LEU A 109 -20.31 15.90 9.83
CA LEU A 109 -20.61 16.53 8.56
C LEU A 109 -22.08 16.97 8.50
N GLN A 110 -23.00 16.13 8.98
CA GLN A 110 -24.42 16.49 9.13
C GLN A 110 -24.62 17.63 10.14
N GLU A 111 -24.01 17.55 11.32
CA GLU A 111 -24.10 18.58 12.37
C GLU A 111 -23.61 19.96 11.88
N LYS A 112 -22.60 19.98 11.00
CA LYS A 112 -22.03 21.20 10.44
C LYS A 112 -22.68 21.66 9.13
N GLY A 113 -23.56 20.85 8.54
CA GLY A 113 -24.11 21.11 7.22
C GLY A 113 -23.06 21.10 6.09
N GLU A 114 -21.97 20.35 6.26
CA GLU A 114 -20.95 20.17 5.23
C GLU A 114 -21.44 19.10 4.22
N PRO A 115 -21.17 19.22 2.91
CA PRO A 115 -21.62 18.22 1.93
C PRO A 115 -20.63 17.07 1.72
N THR A 116 -19.36 17.24 2.10
CA THR A 116 -18.27 16.30 1.77
C THR A 116 -17.20 16.27 2.87
N PHE A 117 -16.40 15.21 2.89
CA PHE A 117 -15.17 15.17 3.69
C PHE A 117 -14.00 14.68 2.83
N SER A 118 -12.80 15.17 3.13
CA SER A 118 -11.61 14.94 2.31
C SER A 118 -10.42 14.45 3.15
N TYR A 119 -9.58 13.62 2.53
CA TYR A 119 -8.27 13.23 3.03
C TYR A 119 -7.20 13.65 2.02
N GLN A 120 -6.17 14.34 2.51
CA GLN A 120 -5.04 14.75 1.69
C GLN A 120 -4.15 13.55 1.40
N LEU A 121 -3.88 13.28 0.12
CA LEU A 121 -2.98 12.20 -0.31
C LEU A 121 -1.52 12.67 -0.31
N PHE A 122 -1.27 13.87 -0.83
CA PHE A 122 -0.01 14.60 -0.75
C PHE A 122 -0.26 16.08 -1.00
N ASN A 123 0.71 16.93 -0.63
CA ASN A 123 0.71 18.35 -1.00
C ASN A 123 1.59 18.55 -2.24
N ASP A 124 2.85 18.14 -2.12
CA ASP A 124 3.86 18.29 -3.16
C ASP A 124 4.27 16.93 -3.71
N TYR A 125 4.47 16.85 -5.03
CA TYR A 125 4.99 15.63 -5.65
C TYR A 125 6.47 15.46 -5.29
N PRO A 126 6.90 14.30 -4.76
CA PRO A 126 8.20 14.17 -4.12
C PRO A 126 9.38 14.35 -5.09
N ASP A 127 10.43 15.00 -4.60
CA ASP A 127 11.71 15.10 -5.29
C ASP A 127 12.46 13.76 -5.25
N TYR A 128 13.24 13.52 -6.31
CA TYR A 128 14.22 12.45 -6.36
C TYR A 128 15.41 12.83 -5.46
N VAL A 129 15.66 12.01 -4.44
CA VAL A 129 16.85 12.14 -3.60
C VAL A 129 17.92 11.18 -4.12
N GLU A 130 19.06 11.70 -4.58
CA GLU A 130 20.24 10.90 -4.86
C GLU A 130 20.79 10.34 -3.54
N GLU A 131 20.47 9.09 -3.23
CA GLU A 131 21.14 8.38 -2.12
C GLU A 131 22.61 8.15 -2.50
N GLU A 132 23.50 8.78 -1.73
CA GLU A 132 24.94 8.56 -1.77
C GLU A 132 25.26 7.06 -1.68
N LYS A 133 25.70 6.49 -2.82
CA LYS A 133 26.75 5.48 -3.11
C LYS A 133 27.28 4.48 -2.05
N MET A 134 26.76 4.40 -0.82
CA MET A 134 27.35 3.68 0.30
C MET A 134 26.92 2.21 0.40
N GLU A 135 25.84 1.81 -0.30
CA GLU A 135 25.30 0.44 -0.29
C GLU A 135 25.91 -0.48 -1.38
N LEU A 136 26.63 0.06 -2.37
CA LEU A 136 27.20 -0.69 -3.49
C LEU A 136 28.27 -1.71 -3.08
N GLY A 137 28.94 -1.50 -1.95
CA GLY A 137 30.01 -2.39 -1.47
C GLY A 137 29.51 -3.75 -0.95
N LYS A 138 28.28 -3.82 -0.41
CA LYS A 138 27.75 -5.05 0.19
C LYS A 138 27.11 -5.98 -0.85
N LEU A 139 26.49 -5.42 -1.87
CA LEU A 139 25.88 -6.16 -2.99
C LEU A 139 26.93 -6.82 -3.89
N ALA A 140 28.09 -6.18 -4.07
CA ALA A 140 29.23 -6.75 -4.79
C ALA A 140 29.83 -7.97 -4.06
N ALA A 141 29.86 -7.95 -2.72
CA ALA A 141 30.35 -9.07 -1.90
C ALA A 141 29.43 -10.31 -1.96
N ALA A 142 28.15 -10.14 -2.32
CA ALA A 142 27.17 -11.20 -2.48
C ALA A 142 27.09 -11.77 -3.91
N GLY A 143 27.99 -11.37 -4.82
CA GLY A 143 28.10 -11.95 -6.17
C GLY A 143 27.11 -11.41 -7.21
N TYR A 144 26.37 -10.34 -6.91
CA TYR A 144 25.54 -9.67 -7.90
C TYR A 144 26.41 -8.82 -8.85
N LYS A 145 26.24 -9.00 -10.16
CA LYS A 145 26.87 -8.15 -11.18
C LYS A 145 26.37 -6.72 -10.98
N VAL A 146 27.29 -5.84 -10.58
CA VAL A 146 27.03 -4.42 -10.35
C VAL A 146 26.78 -3.74 -11.69
N TYR A 147 25.53 -3.72 -12.13
CA TYR A 147 25.08 -2.77 -13.14
C TYR A 147 24.87 -1.42 -12.46
N ALA A 148 25.25 -0.34 -13.15
CA ALA A 148 25.11 1.02 -12.67
C ALA A 148 23.68 1.26 -12.15
N ALA A 149 23.54 1.73 -10.91
CA ALA A 149 22.29 1.83 -10.15
C ALA A 149 21.14 2.56 -10.88
N ALA A 150 21.45 3.40 -11.87
CA ALA A 150 20.46 4.06 -12.73
C ALA A 150 19.80 3.13 -13.76
N GLN A 151 20.46 2.06 -14.19
CA GLN A 151 19.91 1.07 -15.13
C GLN A 151 19.31 -0.15 -14.43
N ALA A 152 19.68 -0.42 -13.16
CA ALA A 152 19.11 -1.52 -12.39
C ALA A 152 17.60 -1.34 -12.14
N ARG A 153 17.12 -0.11 -11.88
CA ARG A 153 15.68 0.19 -11.68
C ARG A 153 14.81 -0.06 -12.90
N GLN A 154 15.34 0.04 -14.11
CA GLN A 154 14.59 -0.26 -15.35
C GLN A 154 14.37 -1.77 -15.57
N HIS A 155 15.08 -2.63 -14.82
CA HIS A 155 14.97 -4.08 -14.89
C HIS A 155 14.58 -4.72 -13.55
N LEU A 156 14.24 -3.92 -12.54
CA LEU A 156 13.76 -4.43 -11.28
C LEU A 156 12.33 -4.94 -11.46
N PRO A 157 12.01 -6.16 -10.98
CA PRO A 157 10.63 -6.64 -10.92
C PRO A 157 9.73 -5.63 -10.20
N PRO A 158 8.44 -5.57 -10.56
CA PRO A 158 7.49 -4.70 -9.87
C PRO A 158 7.50 -4.99 -8.36
N ALA A 159 7.49 -3.93 -7.57
CA ALA A 159 7.38 -4.04 -6.12
C ALA A 159 6.02 -4.64 -5.75
N ARG A 160 5.98 -5.46 -4.71
CA ARG A 160 4.72 -5.99 -4.15
C ARG A 160 4.49 -5.35 -2.80
N THR A 161 3.32 -4.77 -2.60
CA THR A 161 2.92 -4.23 -1.29
C THR A 161 2.49 -5.33 -0.32
N VAL A 162 2.07 -6.48 -0.85
CA VAL A 162 1.72 -7.68 -0.07
C VAL A 162 2.47 -8.89 -0.62
N VAL A 163 3.13 -9.63 0.27
CA VAL A 163 3.91 -10.82 -0.08
C VAL A 163 3.44 -12.00 0.76
N ASP A 164 2.92 -13.02 0.10
CA ASP A 164 2.57 -14.28 0.74
C ASP A 164 3.79 -15.21 0.81
N LEU A 165 4.22 -15.50 2.04
CA LEU A 165 5.38 -16.35 2.31
C LEU A 165 4.98 -17.80 2.60
N HIS A 166 3.70 -18.20 2.51
CA HIS A 166 3.34 -19.61 2.59
C HIS A 166 4.07 -20.40 1.50
N ILE A 167 4.73 -21.49 1.87
CA ILE A 167 5.66 -22.20 0.97
C ILE A 167 4.97 -22.72 -0.30
N GLU A 168 3.68 -23.05 -0.20
CA GLU A 168 2.81 -23.47 -1.29
C GLU A 168 2.60 -22.38 -2.35
N LYS A 169 2.83 -21.11 -1.99
CA LYS A 169 2.80 -19.97 -2.92
C LYS A 169 4.16 -19.67 -3.53
N LEU A 170 5.23 -20.20 -2.94
CA LEU A 170 6.61 -19.88 -3.30
C LEU A 170 7.23 -20.89 -4.26
N THR A 171 6.85 -22.17 -4.16
CA THR A 171 7.35 -23.24 -5.03
C THR A 171 6.38 -24.42 -5.02
N GLU A 172 6.35 -25.22 -6.09
CA GLU A 172 5.56 -26.46 -6.16
C GLU A 172 6.31 -27.68 -5.59
N SER A 173 7.64 -27.59 -5.47
CA SER A 173 8.51 -28.71 -5.06
C SER A 173 8.78 -28.80 -3.56
N TRP A 174 8.04 -28.06 -2.74
CA TRP A 174 8.29 -27.96 -1.30
C TRP A 174 8.11 -29.26 -0.52
N LYS A 175 7.37 -30.22 -1.07
CA LYS A 175 7.09 -31.52 -0.41
C LYS A 175 8.35 -32.36 -0.17
N SER A 176 9.43 -32.12 -0.90
CA SER A 176 10.72 -32.79 -0.70
C SER A 176 11.69 -32.01 0.19
N MET A 177 11.31 -30.82 0.67
CA MET A 177 12.16 -29.96 1.48
C MET A 177 11.97 -30.28 2.97
N SER A 178 13.06 -30.19 3.73
CA SER A 178 13.01 -30.19 5.19
C SER A 178 12.42 -28.88 5.73
N ASN A 179 11.93 -28.90 6.97
CA ASN A 179 11.39 -27.70 7.62
C ASN A 179 12.41 -26.54 7.69
N ALA A 180 13.70 -26.85 7.81
CA ALA A 180 14.76 -25.84 7.84
C ALA A 180 14.96 -25.21 6.45
N GLU A 181 14.94 -26.02 5.40
CA GLU A 181 15.02 -25.53 4.01
C GLU A 181 13.79 -24.69 3.64
N ILE A 182 12.60 -25.11 4.07
CA ILE A 182 11.36 -24.33 3.89
C ILE A 182 11.49 -22.97 4.56
N LEU A 183 11.86 -22.94 5.84
CA LEU A 183 12.02 -21.70 6.59
C LEU A 183 13.04 -20.77 5.92
N GLN A 184 14.20 -21.31 5.52
CA GLN A 184 15.23 -20.54 4.84
C GLN A 184 14.75 -19.97 3.51
N TYR A 185 14.00 -20.76 2.73
CA TYR A 185 13.42 -20.30 1.46
C TYR A 185 12.45 -19.13 1.69
N GLN A 186 11.57 -19.25 2.68
CA GLN A 186 10.60 -18.21 3.03
C GLN A 186 11.30 -16.92 3.51
N VAL A 187 12.36 -17.04 4.31
CA VAL A 187 13.17 -15.89 4.76
C VAL A 187 13.89 -15.24 3.58
N ASN A 188 14.46 -16.02 2.67
CA ASN A 188 15.12 -15.48 1.48
C ASN A 188 14.13 -14.73 0.57
N GLU A 189 12.93 -15.26 0.39
CA GLU A 189 11.89 -14.58 -0.39
C GLU A 189 11.41 -13.31 0.31
N PHE A 190 11.31 -13.33 1.65
CA PHE A 190 11.08 -12.13 2.45
C PHE A 190 12.16 -11.06 2.22
N GLU A 191 13.45 -11.41 2.35
CA GLU A 191 14.55 -10.45 2.18
C GLU A 191 14.57 -9.87 0.76
N LYS A 192 14.33 -10.71 -0.26
CA LYS A 192 14.20 -10.27 -1.65
C LYS A 192 13.11 -9.20 -1.81
N TYR A 193 11.91 -9.43 -1.29
CA TYR A 193 10.84 -8.43 -1.42
C TYR A 193 10.99 -7.25 -0.48
N TYR A 194 11.64 -7.43 0.66
CA TYR A 194 12.04 -6.33 1.54
C TYR A 194 13.02 -5.40 0.82
N ASP A 195 14.05 -5.95 0.17
CA ASP A 195 15.02 -5.17 -0.59
C ASP A 195 14.37 -4.54 -1.83
N LEU A 196 13.43 -5.23 -2.50
CA LEU A 196 12.62 -4.62 -3.55
C LEU A 196 11.80 -3.46 -3.01
N ALA A 197 11.14 -3.61 -1.85
CA ALA A 197 10.37 -2.56 -1.22
C ALA A 197 11.23 -1.33 -0.92
N LEU A 198 12.44 -1.53 -0.38
CA LEU A 198 13.40 -0.45 -0.16
C LEU A 198 13.89 0.18 -1.48
N ALA A 199 14.23 -0.63 -2.48
CA ALA A 199 14.74 -0.17 -3.76
C ALA A 199 13.71 0.70 -4.51
N HIS A 200 12.42 0.33 -4.37
CA HIS A 200 11.24 1.05 -4.86
C HIS A 200 10.74 2.12 -3.90
N ARG A 201 11.38 2.29 -2.74
CA ARG A 201 11.00 3.24 -1.68
C ARG A 201 9.53 3.15 -1.25
N GLN A 202 9.02 1.92 -1.16
CA GLN A 202 7.65 1.68 -0.69
C GLN A 202 7.50 2.22 0.74
N PRO A 203 6.38 2.89 1.07
CA PRO A 203 6.13 3.38 2.41
C PRO A 203 5.86 2.23 3.40
N MET A 204 5.35 1.10 2.88
CA MET A 204 4.97 -0.05 3.68
C MET A 204 5.04 -1.35 2.86
N LEU A 205 5.32 -2.45 3.55
CA LEU A 205 5.27 -3.82 3.03
C LEU A 205 4.48 -4.69 4.01
N THR A 206 3.49 -5.43 3.53
CA THR A 206 2.80 -6.48 4.31
C THR A 206 3.36 -7.85 3.94
N VAL A 207 3.79 -8.62 4.93
CA VAL A 207 4.27 -10.00 4.74
C VAL A 207 3.34 -10.97 5.46
N ILE A 208 2.80 -11.93 4.72
CA ILE A 208 1.91 -12.97 5.25
C ILE A 208 2.77 -14.19 5.54
N HIS A 209 2.96 -14.50 6.82
CA HIS A 209 3.79 -15.62 7.30
C HIS A 209 2.95 -16.77 7.88
N GLY A 210 1.63 -16.59 7.96
CA GLY A 210 0.70 -17.56 8.54
C GLY A 210 0.73 -17.58 10.08
N LEU A 211 -0.20 -18.33 10.67
CA LEU A 211 -0.31 -18.49 12.12
C LEU A 211 0.73 -19.51 12.65
N GLY A 212 0.75 -20.70 12.05
CA GLY A 212 1.76 -21.74 12.27
C GLY A 212 2.23 -21.93 13.71
N SER A 213 3.52 -22.22 13.87
CA SER A 213 4.21 -22.26 15.18
C SER A 213 4.80 -20.91 15.59
N GLY A 214 4.63 -19.86 14.76
CA GLY A 214 5.24 -18.54 14.96
C GLY A 214 6.71 -18.42 14.52
N ARG A 215 7.38 -19.50 14.12
CA ARG A 215 8.82 -19.47 13.77
C ARG A 215 9.20 -18.48 12.67
N LEU A 216 8.48 -18.49 11.53
CA LEU A 216 8.76 -17.56 10.43
C LEU A 216 8.51 -16.10 10.84
N ARG A 217 7.44 -15.84 11.59
CA ARG A 217 7.16 -14.52 12.18
C ARG A 217 8.32 -14.05 13.04
N ASP A 218 8.77 -14.90 13.96
CA ASP A 218 9.80 -14.54 14.94
C ASP A 218 11.14 -14.25 14.25
N GLU A 219 11.49 -15.02 13.22
CA GLU A 219 12.67 -14.79 12.39
C GLU A 219 12.60 -13.45 11.65
N ILE A 220 11.47 -13.18 10.97
CA ILE A 220 11.23 -11.91 10.27
C ILE A 220 11.29 -10.74 11.25
N HIS A 221 10.64 -10.83 12.41
CA HIS A 221 10.67 -9.78 13.44
C HIS A 221 12.08 -9.59 14.00
N GLY A 222 12.86 -10.66 14.13
CA GLY A 222 14.28 -10.61 14.50
C GLY A 222 15.09 -9.78 13.51
N LEU A 223 14.93 -10.07 12.21
CA LEU A 223 15.57 -9.32 11.14
C LEU A 223 15.16 -7.85 11.16
N LEU A 224 13.85 -7.55 11.20
CA LEU A 224 13.30 -6.20 11.12
C LEU A 224 13.82 -5.26 12.23
N ARG A 225 13.99 -5.76 13.46
CA ARG A 225 14.52 -4.97 14.59
C ARG A 225 15.92 -4.41 14.34
N LEU A 226 16.70 -5.06 13.47
CA LEU A 226 18.08 -4.68 13.16
C LEU A 226 18.20 -3.77 11.93
N ARG A 227 17.11 -3.57 11.18
CA ARG A 227 17.13 -2.83 9.92
C ARG A 227 16.82 -1.36 10.15
N LYS A 228 17.81 -0.48 9.94
CA LYS A 228 17.66 0.99 10.09
C LYS A 228 16.49 1.61 9.28
N PRO A 229 16.20 1.16 8.04
CA PRO A 229 15.08 1.70 7.26
C PRO A 229 13.70 1.33 7.81
N VAL A 230 13.60 0.44 8.79
CA VAL A 230 12.32 0.09 9.41
C VAL A 230 12.00 1.10 10.50
N LYS A 231 10.95 1.89 10.28
CA LYS A 231 10.42 2.83 11.28
C LYS A 231 9.68 2.09 12.38
N SER A 232 8.79 1.19 11.98
CA SER A 232 7.99 0.36 12.86
C SER A 232 7.49 -0.85 12.10
N PHE A 233 7.14 -1.90 12.83
CA PHE A 233 6.40 -3.03 12.27
C PHE A 233 5.37 -3.51 13.29
N VAL A 234 4.22 -3.97 12.80
CA VAL A 234 3.11 -4.41 13.65
C VAL A 234 2.57 -5.74 13.15
N ASN A 235 2.41 -6.67 14.09
CA ASN A 235 1.66 -7.90 13.90
C ASN A 235 0.36 -7.74 14.68
N GLN A 236 -0.61 -7.09 14.05
CA GLN A 236 -1.94 -6.87 14.61
C GLN A 236 -2.95 -7.76 13.88
N TYR A 237 -4.09 -7.99 14.51
CA TYR A 237 -5.18 -8.71 13.85
C TYR A 237 -5.57 -8.00 12.56
N ASP A 238 -5.51 -8.75 11.46
CA ASP A 238 -5.97 -8.36 10.15
C ASP A 238 -7.14 -9.29 9.75
N PRO A 239 -8.29 -8.77 9.30
CA PRO A 239 -9.43 -9.61 8.91
C PRO A 239 -9.11 -10.68 7.84
N ARG A 240 -8.07 -10.47 7.03
CA ARG A 240 -7.66 -11.33 5.91
C ARG A 240 -6.76 -12.46 6.35
N TYR A 241 -5.87 -12.16 7.29
CA TYR A 241 -4.76 -13.04 7.66
C TYR A 241 -4.78 -13.42 9.14
N GLY A 242 -5.77 -12.96 9.91
CA GLY A 242 -5.78 -13.04 11.36
C GLY A 242 -4.53 -12.38 11.94
N TYR A 243 -3.82 -13.10 12.81
CA TYR A 243 -2.50 -12.69 13.31
C TYR A 243 -1.34 -13.20 12.44
N GLY A 244 -1.63 -13.68 11.24
CA GLY A 244 -0.69 -14.32 10.33
C GLY A 244 0.06 -13.36 9.39
N ALA A 245 -0.03 -12.06 9.58
CA ALA A 245 0.67 -11.07 8.76
C ALA A 245 1.35 -9.98 9.59
N THR A 246 2.44 -9.43 9.06
CA THR A 246 3.16 -8.31 9.64
C THR A 246 3.20 -7.15 8.66
N GLU A 247 2.74 -5.97 9.08
CA GLU A 247 2.89 -4.73 8.33
C GLU A 247 4.19 -4.03 8.76
N ILE A 248 5.02 -3.67 7.79
CA ILE A 248 6.33 -3.06 7.97
C ILE A 248 6.26 -1.66 7.40
N TYR A 249 6.58 -0.65 8.20
CA TYR A 249 6.57 0.75 7.79
C TYR A 249 8.01 1.25 7.67
N PHE A 250 8.33 1.84 6.53
CA PHE A 250 9.68 2.30 6.23
C PHE A 250 9.87 3.79 6.56
N GLN A 251 11.11 4.16 6.82
CA GLN A 251 11.60 5.53 6.90
C GLN A 251 12.80 5.67 5.96
N TYR A 252 12.80 6.76 5.20
CA TYR A 252 13.85 7.14 4.26
C TYR A 252 14.33 8.55 4.59
#